data_AF-A0A414SHS1-F1
#
_entry.id   AF-A0A414SHS1-F1
#
_cell.length_a   1.000
_cell.length_b   1.000
_cell.length_c   1.000
_cell.angle_alpha   90.00
_cell.angle_beta   90.00
_cell.angle_gamma   90.00
#
_symmetry.space_group_name_H-M   'P 1'
#
loop_
_entity.id
_entity.type
_entity.pdbx_description
1 polymer ?
#
loop_
_entity_poly.entity_id
_entity_poly.type
_entity_poly.pdbx_seq_one_letter_code
_entity_poly.pdbx_strand_id
1 'polypeptide(L)' 'MIYEVELSEQADSDLRGIFEYIAFELQSPENASGQLDRLEEQILSLDTMPERYRKYEKEPWKSRGFRVE' A
#
# COMPACT_ATOMS: atom_id res chain seq x y z
N MET A 1 -16.54 9.12 9.83
CA MET A 1 -16.56 9.41 8.39
C MET A 1 -15.82 8.27 7.73
N ILE A 2 -16.42 7.66 6.72
CA ILE A 2 -15.82 6.57 5.94
C ILE A 2 -15.46 7.17 4.58
N TYR A 3 -14.21 7.02 4.18
CA TYR A 3 -13.69 7.45 2.88
C TYR A 3 -13.63 6.26 1.94
N GLU A 4 -13.84 6.51 0.66
CA GLU A 4 -13.57 5.53 -0.39
C GLU A 4 -12.06 5.44 -0.62
N VAL A 5 -11.55 4.21 -0.70
CA VAL A 5 -10.14 3.93 -0.96
C VAL A 5 -10.02 3.43 -2.39
N GLU A 6 -9.31 4.19 -3.22
CA GLU A 6 -9.03 3.84 -4.62
C GLU A 6 -7.54 3.55 -4.79
N LEU A 7 -7.24 2.52 -5.58
CA LEU A 7 -5.87 2.19 -5.99
C LEU A 7 -5.58 2.78 -7.37
N SER A 8 -4.37 3.32 -7.52
CA SER A 8 -3.86 3.67 -8.85
C SER A 8 -3.42 2.41 -9.60
N GLU A 9 -3.38 2.49 -10.93
CA GLU A 9 -2.85 1.39 -11.77
C GLU A 9 -1.41 1.00 -11.38
N GLN A 10 -0.58 1.99 -11.00
CA GLN A 10 0.77 1.73 -10.54
C GLN A 10 0.77 0.93 -9.23
N ALA A 11 -0.08 1.30 -8.26
CA ALA A 11 -0.17 0.59 -6.99
C ALA A 11 -0.64 -0.87 -7.17
N ASP A 12 -1.62 -1.11 -8.06
CA ASP A 12 -2.04 -2.46 -8.41
C ASP A 12 -0.90 -3.27 -9.06
N SER A 13 -0.15 -2.67 -9.98
CA SER A 13 1.04 -3.32 -10.57
C SER A 13 2.13 -3.60 -9.53
N ASP A 14 2.35 -2.69 -8.57
CA ASP A 14 3.35 -2.86 -7.52
C ASP A 14 2.98 -4.01 -6.58
N LEU A 15 1.70 -4.14 -6.21
CA LEU A 15 1.20 -5.26 -5.39
C LEU A 15 1.40 -6.61 -6.09
N ARG A 16 1.11 -6.67 -7.41
CA ARG A 16 1.36 -7.89 -8.21
C ARG A 16 2.85 -8.22 -8.26
N GLY A 17 3.71 -7.23 -8.50
CA GLY A 17 5.16 -7.42 -8.51
C GLY A 17 5.71 -7.95 -7.19
N ILE A 18 5.23 -7.43 -6.05
CA ILE A 18 5.59 -7.93 -4.71
C ILE A 18 5.18 -9.39 -4.56
N PHE A 19 3.95 -9.75 -4.95
CA PHE A 19 3.48 -11.12 -4.86
C PHE A 19 4.30 -12.06 -5.75
N GLU A 20 4.50 -11.70 -7.02
CA GLU A 20 5.24 -12.51 -7.99
C GLU A 20 6.68 -12.76 -7.53
N TYR A 21 7.35 -11.72 -7.04
CA TYR A 21 8.70 -11.83 -6.49
C TYR A 21 8.76 -12.84 -5.34
N ILE A 22 7.87 -12.72 -4.36
CA ILE A 22 7.90 -13.60 -3.18
C ILE A 22 7.46 -15.02 -3.54
N ALA A 23 6.41 -15.18 -4.36
CA ALA A 23 5.83 -16.47 -4.70
C ALA A 23 6.73 -17.27 -5.66
N PHE A 24 7.28 -16.63 -6.68
CA PHE A 24 7.98 -17.31 -7.77
C PHE A 24 9.50 -17.22 -7.67
N GLU A 25 10.06 -16.04 -7.37
CA GLU A 25 11.52 -15.90 -7.26
C GLU A 25 12.04 -16.44 -5.92
N LEU A 26 11.36 -16.11 -4.82
CA LEU A 26 11.72 -16.62 -3.49
C LEU A 26 11.05 -17.96 -3.15
N GLN A 27 10.20 -18.49 -4.04
CA GLN A 27 9.51 -19.78 -3.88
C GLN A 27 8.71 -19.89 -2.58
N SER A 28 8.05 -18.79 -2.18
CA SER A 28 7.37 -18.71 -0.89
C SER A 28 5.92 -18.21 -1.04
N PRO A 29 5.04 -18.98 -1.68
CA PRO A 29 3.68 -18.54 -2.01
C PRO A 29 2.80 -18.24 -0.78
N GLU A 30 2.95 -18.97 0.32
CA GLU A 30 2.22 -18.71 1.56
C GLU A 30 2.63 -17.37 2.18
N ASN A 31 3.93 -17.05 2.13
CA ASN A 31 4.43 -15.76 2.58
C ASN A 31 3.96 -14.64 1.64
N ALA A 32 3.92 -14.86 0.33
CA ALA A 32 3.40 -13.89 -0.63
C ALA A 32 1.93 -13.53 -0.34
N SER A 33 1.07 -14.54 -0.14
CA SER A 33 -0.33 -14.34 0.26
C SER A 33 -0.41 -13.57 1.57
N GLY A 34 0.30 -14.02 2.60
CA GLY A 34 0.25 -13.37 3.91
C GLY A 34 0.84 -11.95 3.92
N GLN A 35 1.70 -11.58 2.97
CA GLN A 35 2.16 -10.19 2.79
C GLN A 35 1.09 -9.35 2.10
N LEU A 36 0.43 -9.88 1.06
CA LEU A 36 -0.68 -9.17 0.42
C LEU A 36 -1.84 -8.92 1.39
N ASP A 37 -2.22 -9.91 2.20
CA ASP A 37 -3.30 -9.76 3.19
C ASP A 37 -3.01 -8.58 4.15
N ARG A 38 -1.77 -8.47 4.63
CA ARG A 38 -1.33 -7.38 5.51
C ARG A 38 -1.36 -6.02 4.81
N LEU A 39 -0.93 -5.95 3.56
CA LEU A 39 -0.97 -4.72 2.78
C LEU A 39 -2.40 -4.28 2.52
N GLU A 40 -3.28 -5.21 2.13
CA GLU A 40 -4.69 -4.95 1.89
C GLU A 40 -5.39 -4.43 3.15
N GLU A 41 -5.16 -5.06 4.32
CA GLU A 41 -5.70 -4.59 5.60
C GLU A 41 -5.26 -3.15 5.92
N GLN A 42 -3.98 -2.83 5.74
CA GLN A 42 -3.46 -1.49 6.00
C GLN A 42 -3.97 -0.45 5.01
N ILE A 43 -4.14 -0.80 3.74
CA ILE A 43 -4.72 0.05 2.70
C ILE A 43 -6.20 0.32 3.01
N LEU A 44 -6.99 -0.72 3.27
CA LEU A 44 -8.42 -0.58 3.52
C LEU A 44 -8.70 0.21 4.80
N SER A 45 -7.85 0.09 5.83
CA SER A 45 -7.98 0.89 7.06
C SER A 45 -7.83 2.41 6.86
N LEU A 46 -7.39 2.88 5.68
CA LEU A 46 -7.37 4.32 5.34
C LEU A 46 -8.78 4.88 5.09
N ASP A 47 -9.79 4.01 4.97
CA ASP A 47 -11.20 4.41 4.97
C ASP A 47 -11.59 5.24 6.21
N THR A 48 -10.84 5.08 7.30
CA THR A 48 -10.98 5.81 8.55
C THR A 48 -9.66 6.45 8.94
N MET A 49 -9.70 7.75 9.28
CA MET A 49 -8.49 8.55 9.56
C MET A 49 -7.40 8.41 8.45
N PRO A 50 -7.71 8.74 7.18
CA PRO A 50 -6.75 8.64 6.06
C PRO A 50 -5.48 9.48 6.27
N GLU A 51 -5.56 10.46 7.18
CA GLU A 51 -4.47 11.35 7.53
C GLU A 51 -3.65 10.91 8.76
N ARG A 52 -3.80 9.66 9.22
CA ARG A 52 -3.16 9.16 10.46
C ARG A 52 -1.63 9.21 10.44
N TYR A 53 -1.02 9.13 9.27
CA TYR A 53 0.43 9.22 9.08
C TYR A 53 0.88 10.64 8.79
N ARG A 54 2.11 10.98 9.18
CA ARG A 54 2.66 12.32 8.96
C ARG A 54 2.86 12.59 7.48
N LYS A 55 2.68 13.85 7.06
CA LYS A 55 3.01 14.27 5.69
C LYS A 55 4.51 14.19 5.47
N TYR A 56 4.89 13.73 4.30
CA TYR A 56 6.27 13.80 3.87
C TYR A 56 6.69 15.26 3.71
N GLU A 57 7.92 15.59 4.10
CA GLU A 57 8.34 16.98 4.27
C GLU A 57 8.92 17.62 3.01
N LYS A 58 9.42 16.81 2.06
CA LYS A 58 10.11 17.31 0.88
C LYS A 58 9.17 17.37 -0.32
N GLU A 59 9.36 18.42 -1.14
CA GLU A 59 8.69 18.54 -2.43
C GLU A 59 9.29 17.57 -3.46
N PRO A 60 8.50 17.11 -4.46
CA PRO A 60 7.11 17.49 -4.75
C PRO A 60 6.05 16.72 -3.93
N TRP A 61 6.47 15.81 -3.05
CA TRP A 61 5.59 14.85 -2.41
C TRP A 61 4.73 15.47 -1.30
N LYS A 62 5.28 16.47 -0.60
CA LYS A 62 4.56 17.23 0.43
C LYS A 62 3.29 17.88 -0.13
N SER A 63 3.41 18.61 -1.24
CA SER A 63 2.26 19.28 -1.89
C SER A 63 1.26 18.29 -2.50
N ARG A 64 1.71 17.09 -2.87
CA ARG A 64 0.86 15.99 -3.36
C ARG A 64 0.16 15.20 -2.24
N GLY A 65 0.34 15.58 -0.98
CA GLY A 65 -0.30 14.91 0.14
C GLY A 65 0.28 13.55 0.47
N PHE A 66 1.51 13.24 0.01
CA PHE A 66 2.19 11.98 0.34
C PHE A 66 2.42 11.88 1.85
N ARG A 67 2.18 10.69 2.41
CA ARG A 67 2.29 10.42 3.85
C ARG A 67 3.16 9.21 4.10
N VAL A 68 3.87 9.24 5.23
CA VAL A 68 4.81 8.19 5.63
C VAL A 68 4.63 7.89 7.11
N GLU A 69 4.77 6.62 7.45
CA GLU A 69 4.88 6.14 8.84
C GLU A 69 6.26 6.51 9.43
#